data_AF-A0A9D3ZYM2-F1
#
_entry.id   AF-A0A9D3ZYM2-F1
#
_cell.length_a   1.000
_cell.length_b   1.000
_cell.length_c   1.000
_cell.angle_alpha   90.00
_cell.angle_beta   90.00
_cell.angle_gamma   90.00
#
_symmetry.space_group_name_H-M   'P 1'
#
loop_
_entity.id
_entity.type
_entity.pdbx_description
1 polymer ?
#
loop_
_entity_poly.entity_id
_entity_poly.type
_entity_poly.pdbx_seq_one_letter_code
_entity_poly.pdbx_strand_id
1 'polypeptide(L)'
;MSKAYDRVEWKFITEIMLRIGFAQSWVNSIVNYVSTVFYQVVLNRSIRDIFRPTRGLQQGDPLNPFLFLMCGEGLSSFMRLVSKGGSLKGVKASRSGP
;
A
#
# COMPACT_ATOMS: atom_id res chain seq x y z
N MET A 1 -1.41 -10.59 7.64
CA MET A 1 -0.76 -9.29 7.37
C MET A 1 -1.02 -8.35 8.54
N SER A 2 0.01 -8.02 9.34
CA SER A 2 -0.16 -7.05 10.42
C SER A 2 -0.07 -5.63 9.86
N LYS A 3 -1.01 -4.76 10.21
CA LYS A 3 -1.02 -3.32 9.86
C LYS A 3 -0.88 -3.05 8.36
N ALA A 4 -1.69 -3.73 7.54
CA ALA A 4 -1.56 -3.66 6.09
C ALA A 4 -1.77 -2.24 5.53
N TYR A 5 -2.75 -1.51 6.07
CA TYR A 5 -3.02 -0.12 5.68
C TYR A 5 -1.84 0.81 5.99
N ASP A 6 -1.21 0.66 7.15
CA ASP A 6 -0.08 1.51 7.60
C ASP A 6 1.21 1.31 6.79
N ARG A 7 1.26 0.26 5.96
CA ARG A 7 2.47 -0.15 5.23
C ARG A 7 2.41 0.06 3.72
N VAL A 8 1.30 0.61 3.21
CA VAL A 8 1.16 0.87 1.78
C VAL A 8 2.07 2.03 1.36
N GLU A 9 3.04 1.76 0.49
CA GLU A 9 3.93 2.77 -0.04
C GLU A 9 3.20 3.62 -1.11
N TRP A 10 3.18 4.95 -0.95
CA TRP A 10 2.46 5.82 -1.89
C TRP A 10 3.02 5.76 -3.31
N LYS A 11 4.35 5.58 -3.44
CA LYS A 11 4.99 5.36 -4.73
C LYS A 11 4.42 4.12 -5.45
N PHE A 12 4.10 3.06 -4.70
CA PHE A 12 3.49 1.87 -5.30
C PHE A 12 2.08 2.16 -5.83
N ILE A 13 1.27 2.91 -5.08
CA ILE A 13 -0.04 3.37 -5.54
C ILE A 13 0.09 4.16 -6.85
N THR A 14 1.01 5.12 -6.90
CA THR A 14 1.28 5.94 -8.10
C THR A 14 1.57 5.07 -9.32
N GLU A 15 2.52 4.15 -9.22
CA GLU A 15 2.92 3.29 -10.33
C GLU A 15 1.80 2.35 -10.79
N ILE A 16 1.03 1.79 -9.86
CA ILE A 16 -0.10 0.91 -10.19
C ILE A 16 -1.21 1.69 -10.90
N MET A 17 -1.57 2.88 -10.41
CA MET A 17 -2.61 3.68 -11.05
C MET A 17 -2.20 4.11 -12.48
N LEU A 18 -0.94 4.51 -12.67
CA LEU A 18 -0.44 4.83 -14.01
C LEU A 18 -0.46 3.61 -14.93
N ARG A 19 -0.08 2.42 -14.43
CA ARG A 19 -0.14 1.17 -15.21
C ARG A 19 -1.56 0.73 -15.56
N ILE A 20 -2.55 1.02 -14.72
CA ILE A 20 -3.96 0.74 -14.99
C ILE A 20 -4.54 1.72 -16.03
N GLY A 21 -3.87 2.85 -16.28
CA GLY A 21 -4.24 3.82 -17.31
C GLY A 21 -4.92 5.08 -16.77
N PHE A 22 -4.80 5.36 -15.47
CA PHE A 22 -5.29 6.62 -14.91
C PHE A 22 -4.46 7.80 -15.41
N ALA A 23 -5.13 8.93 -15.68
CA ALA A 23 -4.47 10.16 -16.08
C ALA A 23 -3.55 10.68 -14.96
N GLN A 24 -2.37 11.19 -15.34
CA GLN A 24 -1.37 11.71 -14.38
C GLN A 24 -1.94 12.76 -13.43
N SER A 25 -2.83 13.63 -13.92
CA SER A 25 -3.51 14.64 -13.09
C SER A 25 -4.31 14.00 -11.96
N TRP A 26 -5.05 12.93 -12.25
CA TRP A 26 -5.85 12.21 -11.26
C TRP A 26 -4.96 11.47 -10.26
N VAL A 27 -3.88 10.84 -10.74
CA VAL A 27 -2.90 10.20 -9.85
C VAL A 27 -2.29 11.22 -8.89
N ASN A 28 -1.92 12.41 -9.38
CA ASN A 28 -1.40 13.48 -8.54
C ASN A 28 -2.42 13.93 -7.48
N SER A 29 -3.70 14.04 -7.84
CA SER A 29 -4.76 14.36 -6.88
C SER A 29 -4.86 13.31 -5.76
N ILE A 30 -4.79 12.03 -6.10
CA ILE A 30 -4.84 10.93 -5.12
C ILE A 30 -3.59 10.92 -4.23
N VAL A 31 -2.40 11.10 -4.80
CA VAL A 31 -1.14 11.16 -4.03
C VAL A 31 -1.14 12.36 -3.08
N ASN A 32 -1.61 13.52 -3.53
CA ASN A 32 -1.77 14.70 -2.68
C ASN A 32 -2.77 14.45 -1.55
N TYR A 33 -3.89 13.80 -1.87
CA TYR A 33 -4.91 13.43 -0.90
C TYR A 33 -4.35 12.56 0.23
N VAL A 34 -3.73 11.42 -0.11
CA VAL A 34 -3.22 10.47 0.90
C VAL A 34 -2.04 11.01 1.70
N SER A 35 -1.29 11.97 1.15
CA SER A 35 -0.10 12.53 1.79
C SER A 35 -0.35 13.73 2.70
N THR A 36 -1.55 14.31 2.69
CA THR A 36 -1.87 15.52 3.47
C THR A 36 -2.25 15.21 4.92
N VAL A 37 -2.39 13.94 5.28
CA VAL A 37 -2.76 13.50 6.63
C VAL A 37 -1.63 13.82 7.63
N PHE A 38 -2.02 14.23 8.84
CA PHE A 38 -1.14 14.37 10.00
C PHE A 38 -1.63 13.51 11.14
N TYR A 39 -0.69 12.99 11.94
CA TYR A 39 -1.01 12.15 13.09
C TYR A 39 -0.47 12.78 14.39
N GLN A 40 -1.22 12.57 15.47
CA GLN A 40 -0.77 12.79 16.84
C GLN A 40 -0.94 11.51 17.63
N VAL A 41 0.02 11.19 18.48
CA VAL A 41 -0.08 10.03 19.37
C VAL A 41 -0.57 10.48 20.73
N VAL A 42 -1.62 9.84 21.24
CA VAL A 42 -2.01 9.96 22.64
C VAL A 42 -1.27 8.89 23.43
N LEU A 43 -0.38 9.30 24.33
CA LEU A 43 0.38 8.41 25.19
C LEU A 43 0.15 8.80 26.65
N ASN A 44 -0.37 7.87 27.46
CA ASN A 44 -0.69 8.10 28.87
C ASN A 44 -1.61 9.31 29.09
N ARG A 45 -2.63 9.48 28.24
CA ARG A 45 -3.57 10.62 28.24
C ARG A 45 -2.94 11.98 27.88
N SER A 46 -1.67 12.01 27.46
CA SER A 46 -1.00 13.20 26.93
C SER A 46 -0.87 13.12 25.41
N ILE A 47 -1.25 14.19 24.72
CA ILE A 47 -1.03 14.35 23.28
C ILE A 47 0.46 14.63 23.05
N ARG A 48 1.05 13.93 22.08
CA ARG A 48 2.44 14.11 21.65
C ARG A 48 2.51 14.95 20.37
N ASP A 49 3.73 15.20 19.94
CA ASP A 49 4.01 16.01 18.77
C ASP A 49 3.32 15.48 17.51
N ILE A 50 3.00 16.42 16.62
CA ILE A 50 2.44 16.12 15.31
C ILE A 50 3.55 15.55 14.43
N PHE A 51 3.27 14.45 13.75
CA PHE A 51 4.15 13.92 12.73
C PHE A 51 3.39 13.67 11.43
N ARG A 52 4.10 13.78 10.30
CA ARG A 52 3.56 13.46 8.99
C ARG A 52 3.95 12.02 8.62
N PRO A 53 3.00 11.17 8.23
CA PRO A 53 3.32 9.86 7.70
C PRO A 53 4.09 9.99 6.39
N THR A 54 4.94 9.03 6.09
CA THR A 54 5.61 8.90 4.78
C THR A 54 4.97 7.84 3.89
N ARG A 55 4.05 7.06 4.47
CA ARG A 55 3.35 5.94 3.84
C ARG A 55 2.07 5.61 4.59
N GLY A 56 1.29 4.72 4.00
CA GLY A 56 0.10 4.15 4.59
C GLY A 56 -1.17 4.88 4.18
N LEU A 57 -2.29 4.24 4.46
CA LEU A 57 -3.63 4.74 4.15
C LEU A 57 -4.41 4.91 5.46
N GLN A 58 -5.10 6.05 5.60
CA GLN A 58 -5.89 6.34 6.78
C GLN A 58 -7.12 5.41 6.84
N GLN A 59 -7.28 4.68 7.95
CA GLN A 59 -8.49 3.90 8.17
C GLN A 59 -9.70 4.80 8.44
N GLY A 60 -10.89 4.36 8.01
CA GLY A 60 -12.14 5.12 8.14
C GLY A 60 -12.41 6.09 6.98
N ASP A 61 -11.45 6.25 6.08
CA ASP A 61 -11.62 6.99 4.83
C ASP A 61 -12.35 6.13 3.77
N PRO A 62 -13.43 6.62 3.15
CA PRO A 62 -14.18 5.88 2.14
C PRO A 62 -13.38 5.50 0.89
N LEU A 63 -12.34 6.26 0.53
CA LEU A 63 -11.56 6.07 -0.68
C LEU A 63 -10.45 5.03 -0.50
N ASN A 64 -9.89 4.96 0.70
CA ASN A 64 -8.72 4.13 1.00
C ASN A 64 -8.94 2.62 0.81
N PRO A 65 -10.12 2.03 1.04
CA PRO A 65 -10.41 0.63 0.67
C PRO A 65 -10.19 0.35 -0.83
N PHE A 66 -10.56 1.27 -1.71
CA PHE A 66 -10.37 1.10 -3.16
C PHE A 66 -8.89 1.18 -3.54
N LEU A 67 -8.15 2.13 -2.96
CA LEU A 67 -6.70 2.22 -3.13
C LEU A 67 -5.99 0.95 -2.66
N PHE A 68 -6.44 0.38 -1.54
CA PHE A 68 -5.91 -0.86 -1.00
C PHE A 68 -6.18 -2.07 -1.92
N LEU A 69 -7.40 -2.17 -2.47
CA LEU A 69 -7.75 -3.23 -3.42
C LEU A 69 -6.93 -3.13 -4.71
N MET A 70 -6.75 -1.92 -5.26
CA MET A 70 -5.90 -1.71 -6.43
C MET A 70 -4.46 -2.15 -6.17
N CYS A 71 -3.91 -1.86 -4.98
CA CYS A 71 -2.60 -2.35 -4.59
C CYS A 71 -2.54 -3.88 -4.57
N GLY A 72 -3.57 -4.53 -4.01
CA GLY A 72 -3.69 -5.98 -3.96
C GLY A 72 -3.73 -6.60 -5.35
N GLU A 73 -4.54 -6.08 -6.25
CA GLU A 73 -4.62 -6.55 -7.64
C GLU A 73 -3.32 -6.32 -8.42
N GLY A 74 -2.70 -5.15 -8.25
CA GLY A 74 -1.41 -4.84 -8.83
C GLY A 74 -0.32 -5.82 -8.40
N LEU A 75 -0.24 -6.11 -7.09
CA LEU A 75 0.70 -7.07 -6.53
C LEU A 75 0.40 -8.50 -7.01
N SER A 76 -0.87 -8.91 -7.00
CA SER A 76 -1.31 -10.23 -7.46
C SER A 76 -0.97 -10.47 -8.93
N SER A 77 -1.20 -9.47 -9.78
CA SER A 77 -0.84 -9.50 -11.20
C SER A 77 0.67 -9.61 -11.40
N PHE A 78 1.45 -8.82 -10.67
CA PHE A 78 2.91 -8.88 -10.71
C PHE A 78 3.43 -10.27 -10.30
N MET A 79 2.92 -10.84 -9.21
CA MET A 79 3.28 -12.19 -8.76
C MET A 79 2.97 -13.25 -9.82
N ARG A 80 1.80 -13.17 -10.49
CA ARG A 80 1.46 -14.09 -11.59
C ARG A 80 2.44 -13.98 -12.76
N LEU A 81 2.85 -12.77 -13.11
CA LEU A 81 3.81 -12.52 -14.19
C LEU A 81 5.18 -13.13 -13.88
N VAL A 82 5.71 -12.88 -12.68
CA VAL A 82 7.02 -13.40 -12.25
C VAL A 82 7.00 -14.93 -12.11
N SER A 83 5.90 -15.51 -11.63
CA SER A 83 5.71 -16.96 -11.55
C SER A 83 5.70 -17.62 -12.93
N LYS A 84 5.01 -17.03 -13.93
CA LYS A 84 5.02 -17.54 -15.31
C LYS A 84 6.41 -17.47 -15.95
N GLY A 85 7.20 -16.44 -15.62
CA GLY A 85 8.57 -16.28 -16.09
C GLY A 85 9.59 -17.23 -15.43
N GLY A 86 9.17 -18.11 -14.51
CA GLY A 86 10.07 -19.04 -13.81
C GLY A 86 11.06 -18.38 -12.83
N SER A 87 10.94 -17.06 -12.62
CA SER A 87 11.84 -16.28 -11.76
C SER A 87 11.46 -16.37 -10.28
N LEU A 88 10.25 -16.84 -9.99
CA LEU A 88 9.80 -17.11 -8.62
C LEU A 88 10.10 -18.57 -8.24
N LYS A 89 11.07 -18.78 -7.35
CA LYS A 89 11.35 -20.11 -6.78
C LYS A 89 10.57 -20.26 -5.48
N GLY A 90 9.77 -21.31 -5.37
CA GLY A 90 9.06 -21.64 -4.13
C GLY A 90 10.03 -21.90 -2.97
N VAL A 91 9.56 -21.68 -1.74
CA VAL A 91 10.31 -21.97 -0.52
C VAL A 91 9.65 -23.18 0.15
N LYS A 92 10.47 -24.15 0.56
CA LYS A 92 10.01 -25.29 1.35
C LYS A 92 9.85 -24.89 2.81
N ALA A 93 8.69 -25.16 3.39
CA ALA A 93 8.40 -24.96 4.79
C ALA A 93 9.15 -25.96 5.70
N SER A 94 9.54 -27.13 5.18
CA SER A 94 10.42 -28.07 5.89
C SER A 94 11.14 -29.04 4.94
N ARG A 95 12.09 -29.86 5.46
CA ARG A 95 12.83 -30.86 4.65
C ARG A 95 11.91 -31.87 3.93
N SER A 96 10.76 -32.17 4.50
CA SER A 96 9.78 -33.15 4.02
C SER A 96 8.39 -32.55 3.73
N GLY A 97 8.20 -31.26 3.96
CA GLY A 97 6.98 -30.52 3.66
C GLY A 97 7.08 -29.73 2.36
N PRO A 98 5.94 -29.24 1.83
CA PRO A 98 5.92 -28.37 0.67
C PRO A 98 6.76 -27.12 0.90
#